data_AF-A0A7X1LBI5-F1
#
_entry.id   AF-A0A7X1LBI5-F1
#
_cell.length_a   1.000
_cell.length_b   1.000
_cell.length_c   1.000
_cell.angle_alpha   90.00
_cell.angle_beta   90.00
_cell.angle_gamma   90.00
#
_symmetry.space_group_name_H-M   'P 1'
#
loop_
_entity.id
_entity.type
_entity.pdbx_description
1 polymer ?
#
loop_
_entity_poly.entity_id
_entity_poly.type
_entity_poly.pdbx_seq_one_letter_code
_entity_poly.pdbx_strand_id
1 'polypeptide(L)' 'MSVIRMTGEIRTDYDCEATGLPAERWGEAVFKIGDEEIVMEISVEKDVIVALMAGEDAVWKGTLKGLKQILKGEIKAR' A
#
# COMPACT_ATOMS: atom_id res chain seq x y z
N MET A 1 -12.60 27.57 7.85
CA MET A 1 -12.15 26.17 7.96
C MET A 1 -12.46 25.49 6.63
N SER A 2 -11.46 25.22 5.81
CA SER A 2 -11.63 24.30 4.69
C SER A 2 -11.86 22.91 5.27
N VAL A 3 -12.91 22.22 4.82
CA VAL A 3 -13.20 20.86 5.26
C VAL A 3 -12.10 19.97 4.70
N ILE A 4 -11.32 19.31 5.56
CA ILE A 4 -10.37 18.28 5.14
C ILE A 4 -11.21 17.12 4.58
N ARG A 5 -11.03 16.82 3.30
CA ARG A 5 -11.68 15.70 2.63
C ARG A 5 -10.62 14.67 2.27
N MET A 6 -10.84 13.44 2.69
CA MET A 6 -10.02 12.28 2.37
C MET A 6 -10.82 11.33 1.49
N THR A 7 -10.19 10.74 0.47
CA THR A 7 -10.75 9.63 -0.30
C THR A 7 -9.88 8.40 -0.15
N GLY A 8 -10.50 7.22 -0.15
CA GLY A 8 -9.82 5.93 -0.12
C GLY A 8 -10.29 5.04 -1.27
N GLU A 9 -9.37 4.32 -1.87
CA GLU A 9 -9.64 3.36 -2.95
C GLU A 9 -8.89 2.05 -2.65
N ILE A 10 -9.54 0.91 -2.90
CA ILE A 10 -8.91 -0.40 -2.85
C ILE A 10 -9.05 -1.04 -4.23
N ARG A 11 -7.93 -1.52 -4.77
CA ARG A 11 -7.84 -2.21 -6.06
C ARG A 11 -7.27 -3.61 -5.82
N THR A 12 -7.69 -4.59 -6.60
CA THR A 12 -7.17 -5.98 -6.54
C THR A 12 -6.98 -6.50 -7.95
N ASP A 13 -6.22 -7.60 -8.13
CA ASP A 13 -5.96 -8.24 -9.44
C ASP A 13 -7.20 -8.85 -10.12
N TYR A 14 -8.38 -8.62 -9.54
CA TYR A 14 -9.69 -8.74 -10.17
C TYR A 14 -10.45 -7.43 -10.03
N ASP A 15 -10.66 -6.74 -11.15
CA ASP A 15 -11.66 -5.68 -11.26
C ASP A 15 -13.00 -6.33 -11.65
N CYS A 16 -13.70 -6.94 -10.69
CA CYS A 16 -15.12 -7.33 -10.76
C CYS A 16 -15.65 -7.80 -9.39
N GLU A 17 -16.10 -6.85 -8.57
CA GLU A 17 -17.44 -6.80 -7.96
C GLU A 17 -17.39 -5.89 -6.73
N ALA A 18 -18.20 -4.83 -6.78
CA ALA A 18 -18.45 -3.97 -5.65
C ALA A 18 -18.74 -4.84 -4.40
N THR A 19 -17.93 -4.64 -3.35
CA THR A 19 -18.07 -5.28 -2.02
C THR A 19 -18.05 -6.81 -2.00
N GLY A 20 -16.87 -7.43 -2.18
CA GLY A 20 -16.70 -8.90 -2.09
C GLY A 20 -15.41 -9.48 -2.70
N LEU A 21 -14.33 -8.70 -2.83
CA LEU A 21 -13.22 -9.00 -3.74
C LEU A 21 -12.25 -10.08 -3.22
N PRO A 22 -12.14 -11.26 -3.88
CA PRO A 22 -11.03 -12.19 -3.69
C PRO A 22 -9.83 -11.72 -4.52
N ALA A 23 -8.70 -11.50 -3.86
CA ALA A 23 -7.42 -11.22 -4.50
C ALA A 23 -6.55 -12.47 -4.42
N GLU A 24 -5.93 -12.88 -5.53
CA GLU A 24 -5.04 -14.04 -5.51
C GLU A 24 -3.59 -13.63 -5.24
N ARG A 25 -3.13 -12.54 -5.87
CA ARG A 25 -1.70 -12.19 -5.86
C ARG A 25 -1.41 -10.70 -5.81
N TRP A 26 -2.39 -9.81 -5.88
CA TRP A 26 -2.13 -8.36 -5.79
C TRP A 26 -3.31 -7.58 -5.22
N GLY A 27 -3.01 -6.57 -4.42
CA GLY A 27 -3.97 -5.57 -3.95
C GLY A 27 -3.29 -4.26 -3.59
N GLU A 28 -3.97 -3.16 -3.80
CA GLU A 28 -3.48 -1.80 -3.58
C GLU A 28 -4.52 -1.00 -2.81
N ALA A 29 -4.07 -0.24 -1.81
CA ALA A 29 -4.88 0.74 -1.10
C ALA A 29 -4.30 2.13 -1.32
N VAL A 30 -5.11 3.05 -1.83
CA VAL A 30 -4.74 4.44 -2.11
C VAL A 30 -5.53 5.37 -1.19
N PHE A 31 -4.85 6.27 -0.48
CA PHE A 31 -5.47 7.32 0.31
C PHE A 31 -5.03 8.69 -0.21
N LYS A 32 -5.98 9.60 -0.44
CA LYS A 32 -5.71 10.97 -0.92
C LYS A 32 -6.27 12.00 0.04
N ILE A 33 -5.49 13.04 0.33
CA ILE A 33 -5.89 14.19 1.16
C ILE A 33 -5.37 15.48 0.52
N GLY A 34 -6.25 16.25 -0.12
CA GLY A 34 -5.81 17.40 -0.92
C GLY A 34 -4.93 16.93 -2.08
N ASP A 35 -3.70 17.44 -2.14
CA ASP A 35 -2.69 17.08 -3.14
C ASP A 35 -1.73 15.98 -2.65
N GLU A 36 -1.92 15.47 -1.43
CA GLU A 36 -1.11 14.38 -0.86
C GLU A 36 -1.73 13.02 -1.17
N GLU A 37 -0.88 12.03 -1.45
CA GLU A 37 -1.27 10.65 -1.71
C GLU A 37 -0.35 9.68 -0.96
N ILE A 38 -0.93 8.65 -0.34
CA ILE A 38 -0.20 7.47 0.12
C ILE A 38 -0.82 6.21 -0.47
N VAL A 39 0.04 5.36 -1.03
CA VAL A 39 -0.32 4.11 -1.67
C VAL A 39 0.39 2.96 -0.97
N MET A 40 -0.36 1.91 -0.65
CA MET A 40 0.16 0.64 -0.15
C MET A 40 -0.21 -0.47 -1.12
N GLU A 41 0.79 -1.05 -1.77
CA GLU A 41 0.65 -2.22 -2.62
C GLU A 41 1.11 -3.47 -1.87
N ILE A 42 0.32 -4.54 -1.95
CA ILE A 42 0.67 -5.88 -1.50
C ILE A 42 0.62 -6.79 -2.72
N SER A 43 1.68 -7.56 -2.95
CA SER A 43 1.69 -8.59 -3.98
C SER A 43 2.32 -9.89 -3.49
N VAL A 44 1.90 -11.01 -4.07
CA VAL A 44 2.35 -12.35 -3.71
C VAL A 44 2.98 -13.00 -4.93
N GLU A 45 4.30 -13.12 -4.91
CA GLU A 45 5.06 -13.89 -5.89
C GLU A 45 5.54 -15.20 -5.24
N LYS A 46 6.84 -15.32 -4.98
CA LYS A 46 7.41 -16.37 -4.10
C LYS A 46 7.29 -16.00 -2.62
N ASP A 47 7.33 -14.71 -2.33
CA ASP A 47 7.19 -14.09 -1.01
C ASP A 47 6.12 -13.01 -1.08
N VAL A 48 5.57 -12.62 0.09
CA VAL A 48 4.68 -11.45 0.18
C VAL A 48 5.53 -10.19 0.09
N ILE A 49 5.30 -9.39 -0.94
CA ILE A 49 5.94 -8.10 -1.21
C ILE A 49 4.99 -6.99 -0.77
N VAL A 50 5.57 -5.94 -0.20
CA VAL A 50 4.88 -4.72 0.22
C VAL A 50 5.61 -3.54 -0.42
N ALA A 51 4.86 -2.64 -1.06
CA ALA A 51 5.34 -1.33 -1.47
C ALA A 51 4.54 -0.23 -0.77
N LEU A 52 5.23 0.79 -0.28
CA LEU A 52 4.68 1.99 0.34
C LEU A 52 5.18 3.19 -0.47
N MET A 53 4.27 4.00 -0.98
CA MET A 53 4.58 5.21 -1.75
C MET A 53 3.85 6.38 -1.09
N ALA A 54 4.58 7.37 -0.59
CA ALA A 54 4.01 8.61 -0.05
C ALA A 54 4.45 9.77 -0.96
N GLY A 55 3.61 10.08 -1.95
CA GLY A 55 3.99 10.93 -3.08
C GLY A 55 5.05 10.28 -3.99
N GLU A 56 5.68 11.10 -4.85
CA GLU A 56 6.62 10.63 -5.88
C GLU A 56 8.01 10.28 -5.31
N ASP A 57 8.44 10.95 -4.24
CA ASP A 57 9.84 10.91 -3.76
C ASP A 57 10.08 10.03 -2.53
N ALA A 58 9.03 9.56 -1.85
CA ALA A 58 9.14 8.71 -0.67
C ALA A 58 8.56 7.31 -0.92
N VAL A 59 9.39 6.43 -1.46
CA VAL A 59 9.00 5.07 -1.84
C VAL A 59 9.84 4.02 -1.13
N TRP A 60 9.18 3.01 -0.58
CA TRP A 60 9.81 1.80 -0.05
C TRP A 60 9.17 0.55 -0.65
N LYS A 61 9.98 -0.44 -1.03
CA LYS A 61 9.50 -1.75 -1.49
C LYS A 61 10.37 -2.87 -0.95
N GLY A 62 9.75 -3.92 -0.42
CA GLY A 62 10.45 -5.07 0.14
C GLY A 62 9.51 -6.19 0.54
N THR A 63 10.04 -7.23 1.20
CA THR A 63 9.19 -8.32 1.69
C THR A 63 8.43 -7.91 2.96
N LEU A 64 7.28 -8.52 3.22
CA LEU A 64 6.55 -8.34 4.48
C LEU A 64 7.40 -8.73 5.69
N LYS A 65 8.27 -9.74 5.53
CA LYS A 65 9.26 -10.09 6.56
C LYS A 65 10.21 -8.91 6.81
N GLY A 66 10.79 -8.34 5.75
CA GLY A 66 11.67 -7.17 5.85
C GLY A 66 10.98 -5.98 6.51
N LEU A 67 9.73 -5.68 6.14
CA LEU A 67 8.93 -4.62 6.76
C LEU A 67 8.78 -4.86 8.28
N LYS A 68 8.45 -6.10 8.70
CA LYS A 68 8.37 -6.45 10.13
C LYS A 68 9.69 -6.21 10.86
N GLN A 69 10.81 -6.51 10.23
CA GLN A 69 12.13 -6.28 10.84
C GLN A 69 12.44 -4.79 10.97
N ILE A 70 12.10 -3.98 9.96
CA ILE A 70 12.21 -2.51 10.01
C ILE A 70 11.37 -1.95 11.15
N LEU A 71 10.09 -2.33 11.23
CA LEU A 71 9.15 -1.84 12.25
C LEU A 71 9.59 -2.22 13.68
N LYS A 72 10.31 -3.34 13.84
CA LYS A 72 10.91 -3.75 15.12
C LYS A 72 12.27 -3.10 15.40
N GLY A 73 12.82 -2.32 14.46
CA GLY A 73 14.17 -1.75 14.56
C GLY A 73 15.30 -2.78 14.44
N GLU A 74 15.01 -4.00 13.97
CA GLU A 74 16.01 -5.05 13.76
C GLU A 74 16.94 -4.73 12.58
N ILE A 75 16.42 -3.99 11.59
CA ILE A 75 17.17 -3.50 10.43
C ILE A 75 16.77 -2.04 10.12
N LYS A 76 17.63 -1.30 9.42
CA LYS A 76 17.30 0.05 8.96
C LYS A 76 16.46 0.01 7.68
N ALA A 77 15.45 0.88 7.60
CA ALA A 77 14.87 1.24 6.32
C ALA A 77 15.94 1.95 5.46
N ARG A 78 15.97 1.65 4.16
CA ARG A 78 16.81 2.35 3.19
C ARG A 78 16.09 3.59 2.70
#